data_AF-A0A367KSG1-F1
#
_entry.id   AF-A0A367KSG1-F1
#
_cell.length_a   1.000
_cell.length_b   1.000
_cell.length_c   1.000
_cell.angle_alpha   90.00
_cell.angle_beta   90.00
_cell.angle_gamma   90.00
#
_symmetry.space_group_name_H-M   'P 1'
#
loop_
_entity.id
_entity.type
_entity.pdbx_description
1 polymer ?
#
loop_
_entity_poly.entity_id
_entity_poly.type
_entity_poly.pdbx_seq_one_letter_code
_entity_poly.pdbx_strand_id
1 'polypeptide(L)'
;SRQMLDSPFIAKVITSHLQTSGSTLLVGNALTSMNMASSVVVNGYPLMFMVGHQHISVVLVSQRKEQIKPCKKASSLYARLVSPRTFNTKEMETRIELAVLDSIEPTTFVDMTRLIVRKTPLYKQYQQLKLQYHAFSSKLEENLVPFTSEKSHLNDWSKRTSVFEKTDCIAPMVQTLIDEMRRIPVRMRESYIRQWKRCLVKRALAMIKFVEDETTVIIIQPSDNDLVTRLMNALALYNMSDFTIVLTQAEKLKPGMVDFIATFSKRL
;
A
#
# COMPACT_ATOMS: atom_id res chain seq x y z
N SER A 1 -6.68 23.52 -9.47
CA SER A 1 -5.91 22.27 -9.65
C SER A 1 -4.54 22.28 -8.95
N ARG A 2 -3.86 23.43 -8.77
CA ARG A 2 -2.55 23.50 -8.06
C ARG A 2 -2.58 23.05 -6.60
N GLN A 3 -3.62 23.42 -5.83
CA GLN A 3 -3.74 23.12 -4.40
C GLN A 3 -3.72 21.63 -4.02
N MET A 4 -4.12 20.71 -4.91
CA MET A 4 -4.11 19.28 -4.56
C MET A 4 -2.68 18.70 -4.52
N LEU A 5 -1.81 19.11 -5.44
CA LEU A 5 -0.38 18.72 -5.43
C LEU A 5 0.43 19.40 -4.32
N ASP A 6 -0.10 20.47 -3.74
CA ASP A 6 0.52 21.22 -2.64
C ASP A 6 0.16 20.65 -1.26
N SER A 7 -0.70 19.63 -1.20
CA SER A 7 -1.16 19.09 0.06
C SER A 7 -0.20 18.02 0.61
N PRO A 8 0.18 18.09 1.90
CA PRO A 8 0.81 16.99 2.64
C PRO A 8 0.09 15.65 2.47
N PHE A 9 -1.22 15.69 2.14
CA PHE A 9 -2.02 14.53 1.79
C PHE A 9 -1.43 13.72 0.62
N ILE A 10 -1.03 14.36 -0.48
CA ILE A 10 -0.48 13.64 -1.64
C ILE A 10 0.86 12.98 -1.30
N ALA A 11 1.70 13.67 -0.52
CA ALA A 11 2.95 13.10 -0.05
C ALA A 11 2.71 11.86 0.84
N LYS A 12 1.68 11.89 1.70
CA LYS A 12 1.25 10.72 2.48
C LYS A 12 0.75 9.59 1.59
N VAL A 13 -0.08 9.89 0.59
CA VAL A 13 -0.60 8.89 -0.37
C VAL A 13 0.54 8.20 -1.11
N ILE A 14 1.47 8.97 -1.68
CA ILE A 14 2.62 8.41 -2.42
C ILE A 14 3.53 7.60 -1.50
N THR A 15 3.82 8.13 -0.30
CA THR A 15 4.61 7.42 0.72
C THR A 15 3.98 6.07 1.05
N SER A 16 2.68 6.06 1.39
CA SER A 16 1.96 4.85 1.76
C SER A 16 1.89 3.87 0.60
N HIS A 17 1.57 4.33 -0.61
CA HIS A 17 1.53 3.52 -1.83
C HIS A 17 2.86 2.79 -2.07
N LEU A 18 3.98 3.50 -1.93
CA LEU A 18 5.32 2.92 -2.12
C LEU A 18 5.69 1.93 -1.01
N GLN A 19 5.23 2.14 0.22
CA GLN A 19 5.44 1.22 1.34
C GLN A 19 4.60 -0.05 1.22
N THR A 20 3.40 0.04 0.65
CA THR A 20 2.45 -1.08 0.47
C THR A 20 2.55 -1.72 -0.92
N SER A 21 3.77 -1.89 -1.42
CA SER A 21 4.08 -2.56 -2.70
C SER A 21 3.40 -1.98 -3.96
N GLY A 22 2.78 -0.81 -3.87
CA GLY A 22 1.99 -0.22 -4.94
C GLY A 22 0.52 -0.66 -4.98
N SER A 23 0.03 -1.41 -3.98
CA SER A 23 -1.39 -1.70 -3.83
C SER A 23 -2.12 -0.54 -3.17
N THR A 24 -3.15 -0.01 -3.82
CA THR A 24 -3.93 1.11 -3.29
C THR A 24 -5.40 1.01 -3.66
N LEU A 25 -6.24 1.22 -2.65
CA LEU A 25 -7.68 1.33 -2.72
C LEU A 25 -8.09 2.79 -2.58
N LEU A 26 -8.56 3.39 -3.66
CA LEU A 26 -9.05 4.77 -3.70
C LEU A 26 -10.57 4.76 -3.53
N VAL A 27 -11.09 5.53 -2.57
CA VAL A 27 -12.52 5.78 -2.33
C VAL A 27 -12.80 7.27 -2.43
N GLY A 28 -13.87 7.65 -3.13
CA GLY A 28 -14.30 9.04 -3.24
C GLY A 28 -15.68 9.19 -3.85
N ASN A 29 -16.28 10.35 -3.63
CA ASN A 29 -17.65 10.64 -4.02
C ASN A 29 -17.76 11.26 -5.44
N ALA A 30 -16.64 11.72 -5.99
CA ALA A 30 -16.58 12.42 -7.28
C ALA A 30 -15.57 11.76 -8.23
N LEU A 31 -16.06 11.33 -9.39
CA LEU A 31 -15.26 10.77 -10.51
C LEU A 31 -14.13 11.71 -10.93
N THR A 32 -14.32 13.02 -10.90
CA THR A 32 -13.32 14.02 -11.30
C THR A 32 -12.15 14.12 -10.32
N SER A 33 -12.42 14.13 -9.01
CA SER A 33 -11.39 14.12 -7.97
C SER A 33 -10.63 12.80 -7.93
N MET A 34 -11.32 11.69 -8.22
CA MET A 34 -10.70 10.38 -8.34
C MET A 34 -9.90 10.21 -9.63
N ASN A 35 -10.33 10.77 -10.76
CA ASN A 35 -9.54 10.76 -12.00
C ASN A 35 -8.34 11.71 -11.91
N MET A 36 -8.42 12.78 -11.11
CA MET A 36 -7.27 13.65 -10.80
C MET A 36 -6.31 13.00 -9.80
N ALA A 37 -6.80 12.32 -8.76
CA ALA A 37 -5.94 11.58 -7.82
C ALA A 37 -5.38 10.32 -8.44
N SER A 38 -6.16 9.60 -9.24
CA SER A 38 -5.69 8.58 -10.16
C SER A 38 -4.81 9.22 -11.23
N SER A 39 -4.94 10.49 -11.60
CA SER A 39 -3.89 11.12 -12.42
C SER A 39 -2.64 11.43 -11.62
N VAL A 40 -2.69 11.80 -10.35
CA VAL A 40 -1.47 12.04 -9.56
C VAL A 40 -0.78 10.74 -9.13
N VAL A 41 -1.57 9.68 -8.90
CA VAL A 41 -1.12 8.35 -8.46
C VAL A 41 -0.92 7.41 -9.65
N VAL A 42 -1.76 7.48 -10.70
CA VAL A 42 -1.78 6.61 -11.91
C VAL A 42 -1.37 7.31 -13.22
N ASN A 43 -1.87 8.52 -13.54
CA ASN A 43 -1.70 9.23 -14.82
C ASN A 43 -0.90 10.54 -14.72
N GLY A 44 0.17 10.56 -13.93
CA GLY A 44 1.10 11.67 -13.86
C GLY A 44 2.06 11.46 -15.01
N TYR A 45 1.48 11.32 -16.21
CA TYR A 45 1.97 10.57 -17.37
C TYR A 45 1.75 9.03 -17.27
N PRO A 46 1.33 8.34 -18.35
CA PRO A 46 0.98 6.91 -18.40
C PRO A 46 2.19 5.95 -18.22
N LEU A 47 3.24 6.39 -17.52
CA LEU A 47 4.53 5.72 -17.43
C LEU A 47 5.10 5.62 -16.02
N MET A 48 4.33 5.97 -14.98
CA MET A 48 4.68 5.63 -13.60
C MET A 48 4.64 4.10 -13.34
N PHE A 49 3.98 3.32 -14.22
CA PHE A 49 3.74 1.88 -14.04
C PHE A 49 4.52 1.09 -15.08
N MET A 50 5.49 0.27 -14.63
CA MET A 50 6.02 -0.78 -15.48
C MET A 50 5.01 -1.93 -15.41
N VAL A 51 4.63 -2.40 -16.59
CA VAL A 51 3.97 -3.67 -16.85
C VAL A 51 4.69 -4.77 -16.06
N GLY A 52 3.97 -5.44 -15.18
CA GLY A 52 4.52 -6.45 -14.29
C GLY A 52 3.49 -6.82 -13.24
N HIS A 53 3.53 -6.18 -12.07
CA HIS A 53 2.66 -6.54 -10.94
C HIS A 53 2.42 -5.33 -10.03
N GLN A 54 1.42 -4.49 -10.34
CA GLN A 54 0.90 -3.45 -9.44
C GLN A 54 -0.63 -3.39 -9.57
N HIS A 55 -1.33 -3.66 -8.46
CA HIS A 55 -2.79 -3.67 -8.38
C HIS A 55 -3.28 -2.35 -7.79
N ILE A 56 -3.59 -1.36 -8.65
CA ILE A 56 -4.36 -0.19 -8.20
C ILE A 56 -5.84 -0.49 -8.46
N SER A 57 -6.58 -0.73 -7.39
CA SER A 57 -8.03 -0.97 -7.43
C SER A 57 -8.75 0.32 -7.08
N VAL A 58 -9.50 0.87 -8.03
CA VAL A 58 -10.29 2.09 -7.82
C VAL A 58 -11.74 1.69 -7.50
N VAL A 59 -12.23 2.05 -6.31
CA VAL A 59 -13.62 1.79 -5.91
C VAL A 59 -14.40 3.09 -5.88
N LEU A 60 -15.35 3.22 -6.81
CA LEU A 60 -16.28 4.33 -6.85
C LEU A 60 -17.43 4.09 -5.89
N VAL A 61 -17.57 4.94 -4.87
CA VAL A 61 -18.73 4.96 -3.99
C VAL A 61 -19.64 6.12 -4.43
N SER A 62 -20.35 5.91 -5.55
CA SER A 62 -21.36 6.87 -5.97
C SER A 62 -22.66 6.61 -5.20
N GLN A 63 -23.10 7.57 -4.40
CA GLN A 63 -24.45 7.56 -3.80
C GLN A 63 -25.56 7.88 -4.82
N ARG A 64 -25.23 8.12 -6.10
CA ARG A 64 -26.22 8.36 -7.15
C ARG A 64 -26.43 7.10 -8.00
N LYS A 65 -27.71 6.78 -8.21
CA LYS A 65 -28.34 5.62 -8.87
C LYS A 65 -27.85 5.25 -10.29
N GLU A 66 -26.75 5.77 -10.79
CA GLU A 66 -26.35 5.53 -12.17
C GLU A 66 -25.32 4.41 -12.31
N GLN A 67 -25.65 3.52 -13.24
CA GLN A 67 -25.06 2.23 -13.54
C GLN A 67 -23.53 2.28 -13.64
N ILE A 68 -22.86 1.59 -12.70
CA ILE A 68 -21.41 1.38 -12.74
C ILE A 68 -21.12 0.24 -13.73
N LYS A 69 -20.45 0.54 -14.85
CA LYS A 69 -19.87 -0.49 -15.72
C LYS A 69 -18.62 -1.09 -15.03
N PRO A 70 -18.52 -2.42 -14.88
CA PRO A 70 -17.36 -3.05 -14.25
C PRO A 70 -16.10 -2.88 -15.12
N CYS A 71 -15.03 -2.35 -14.51
CA CYS A 71 -13.73 -2.22 -15.19
C CYS A 71 -13.05 -3.59 -15.24
N LYS A 72 -12.82 -4.11 -16.45
CA LYS A 72 -12.38 -5.50 -16.75
C LYS A 72 -10.97 -5.90 -16.26
N LYS A 73 -10.26 -5.05 -15.51
CA LYS A 73 -8.86 -5.29 -15.08
C LYS A 73 -8.67 -5.41 -13.56
N ALA A 74 -9.72 -5.25 -12.77
CA ALA A 74 -9.68 -5.62 -11.36
C ALA A 74 -9.83 -7.14 -11.25
N SER A 75 -9.09 -7.78 -10.33
CA SER A 75 -9.40 -9.15 -9.92
C SER A 75 -10.90 -9.23 -9.61
N SER A 76 -11.53 -10.29 -10.09
CA SER A 76 -12.99 -10.49 -10.19
C SER A 76 -13.77 -10.30 -8.89
N LEU A 77 -13.10 -10.14 -7.75
CA LEU A 77 -13.66 -9.90 -6.43
C LEU A 77 -14.12 -8.45 -6.20
N TYR A 78 -13.44 -7.44 -6.76
CA TYR A 78 -13.75 -6.04 -6.43
C TYR A 78 -15.01 -5.49 -7.12
N ALA A 79 -15.41 -6.06 -8.25
CA ALA A 79 -16.65 -5.69 -8.92
C ALA A 79 -17.91 -6.06 -8.10
N ARG A 80 -17.76 -6.92 -7.07
CA ARG A 80 -18.87 -7.39 -6.23
C ARG A 80 -19.18 -6.49 -5.03
N LEU A 81 -18.30 -5.53 -4.71
CA LEU A 81 -18.40 -4.70 -3.49
C LEU A 81 -19.37 -3.53 -3.58
N VAL A 82 -19.85 -3.16 -4.76
CA VAL A 82 -20.65 -1.94 -4.94
C VAL A 82 -21.99 -2.27 -5.59
N SER A 83 -22.89 -2.88 -4.82
CA SER A 83 -24.32 -2.80 -5.11
C SER A 83 -24.93 -1.69 -4.23
N PRO A 84 -25.59 -0.67 -4.82
CA PRO A 84 -25.92 0.61 -4.16
C PRO A 84 -27.12 0.53 -3.21
N ARG A 85 -27.39 -0.61 -2.58
CA ARG A 85 -28.51 -0.75 -1.64
C ARG A 85 -28.05 -0.39 -0.23
N THR A 86 -28.28 0.87 0.16
CA THR A 86 -28.47 1.32 1.57
C THR A 86 -27.67 0.52 2.61
N PHE A 87 -26.35 0.60 2.56
CA PHE A 87 -25.50 0.00 3.58
C PHE A 87 -25.19 1.02 4.67
N ASN A 88 -25.28 0.58 5.92
CA ASN A 88 -24.75 1.33 7.06
C ASN A 88 -23.25 1.57 6.87
N THR A 89 -22.73 2.74 7.28
CA THR A 89 -21.30 3.10 7.18
C THR A 89 -20.37 2.02 7.73
N LYS A 90 -20.77 1.37 8.84
CA LYS A 90 -20.02 0.28 9.47
C LYS A 90 -19.95 -0.99 8.61
N GLU A 91 -21.05 -1.38 7.96
CA GLU A 91 -21.08 -2.59 7.14
C GLU A 91 -20.24 -2.44 5.87
N MET A 92 -20.20 -1.23 5.32
CA MET A 92 -19.34 -0.91 4.17
C MET A 92 -17.86 -0.91 4.54
N GLU A 93 -17.49 -0.40 5.72
CA GLU A 93 -16.11 -0.46 6.23
C GLU A 93 -15.66 -1.91 6.40
N THR A 94 -16.49 -2.78 6.98
CA THR A 94 -16.18 -4.21 7.10
C THR A 94 -16.01 -4.88 5.74
N ARG A 95 -16.89 -4.64 4.75
CA ARG A 95 -16.72 -5.22 3.41
C ARG A 95 -15.44 -4.77 2.71
N ILE A 96 -15.03 -3.51 2.91
CA ILE A 96 -13.77 -2.98 2.38
C ILE A 96 -12.59 -3.68 3.05
N GLU A 97 -12.62 -3.85 4.37
CA GLU A 97 -11.60 -4.60 5.12
C GLU A 97 -11.46 -6.03 4.61
N LEU A 98 -12.57 -6.75 4.44
CA LEU A 98 -12.59 -8.12 3.91
C LEU A 98 -11.95 -8.19 2.52
N ALA A 99 -12.33 -7.28 1.62
CA ALA A 99 -11.79 -7.23 0.27
C ALA A 99 -10.30 -6.87 0.20
N VAL A 100 -9.80 -6.12 1.19
CA VAL A 100 -8.38 -5.83 1.31
C VAL A 100 -7.60 -7.04 1.81
N LEU A 101 -8.16 -7.83 2.73
CA LEU A 101 -7.50 -9.03 3.27
C LEU A 101 -7.40 -10.18 2.26
N ASP A 102 -8.25 -10.19 1.24
CA ASP A 102 -8.09 -11.10 0.09
C ASP A 102 -6.85 -10.76 -0.77
N SER A 103 -6.34 -9.52 -0.70
CA SER A 103 -5.14 -9.10 -1.42
C SER A 103 -3.91 -9.90 -0.98
N ILE A 104 -3.02 -10.21 -1.93
CA ILE A 104 -1.73 -10.85 -1.65
C ILE A 104 -0.77 -9.85 -0.99
N GLU A 105 -0.86 -8.58 -1.35
CA GLU A 105 0.02 -7.52 -0.87
C GLU A 105 -0.68 -6.60 0.13
N PRO A 106 0.06 -6.02 1.11
CA PRO A 106 -0.43 -4.93 1.95
C PRO A 106 -1.04 -3.84 1.08
N THR A 107 -2.09 -3.17 1.54
CA THR A 107 -2.84 -2.21 0.72
C THR A 107 -2.99 -0.87 1.44
N THR A 108 -2.77 0.21 0.70
CA THR A 108 -3.08 1.57 1.15
C THR A 108 -4.55 1.89 0.87
N PHE A 109 -5.29 2.34 1.87
CA PHE A 109 -6.63 2.88 1.74
C PHE A 109 -6.61 4.40 1.73
N VAL A 110 -7.23 5.00 0.71
CA VAL A 110 -7.27 6.46 0.55
C VAL A 110 -8.71 6.91 0.41
N ASP A 111 -9.17 7.70 1.38
CA ASP A 111 -10.44 8.40 1.32
C ASP A 111 -10.20 9.82 0.78
N MET A 112 -10.57 10.04 -0.47
CA MET A 112 -10.45 11.32 -1.17
C MET A 112 -11.46 12.37 -0.68
N THR A 113 -12.54 11.95 -0.04
CA THR A 113 -13.58 12.85 0.49
C THR A 113 -13.17 13.40 1.85
N ARG A 114 -12.63 12.55 2.72
CA ARG A 114 -12.17 12.92 4.06
C ARG A 114 -10.69 13.30 4.12
N LEU A 115 -9.95 13.11 3.03
CA LEU A 115 -8.50 13.28 2.93
C LEU A 115 -7.74 12.44 3.97
N ILE A 116 -8.19 11.19 4.17
CA ILE A 116 -7.60 10.25 5.12
C ILE A 116 -6.82 9.20 4.35
N VAL A 117 -5.59 8.94 4.80
CA VAL A 117 -4.77 7.82 4.33
C VAL A 117 -4.62 6.83 5.47
N ARG A 118 -4.97 5.59 5.21
CA ARG A 118 -4.71 4.45 6.08
C ARG A 118 -3.96 3.37 5.30
N LYS A 119 -3.30 2.46 5.98
CA LYS A 119 -2.68 1.30 5.34
C LYS A 119 -2.88 0.07 6.19
N THR A 120 -2.86 -1.10 5.57
CA THR A 120 -2.72 -2.34 6.33
C THR A 120 -1.34 -2.39 6.98
N PRO A 121 -1.16 -3.18 8.05
CA PRO A 121 0.16 -3.53 8.56
C PRO A 121 1.07 -4.05 7.43
N LEU A 122 2.38 -3.98 7.63
CA LEU A 122 3.36 -4.41 6.63
C LEU A 122 3.89 -5.81 6.97
N TYR A 123 4.39 -6.51 5.94
CA TYR A 123 5.22 -7.71 6.10
C TYR A 123 4.57 -8.82 6.96
N LYS A 124 5.26 -9.35 7.97
CA LYS A 124 4.77 -10.43 8.86
C LYS A 124 3.45 -10.09 9.53
N GLN A 125 3.25 -8.84 9.93
CA GLN A 125 2.00 -8.41 10.57
C GLN A 125 0.82 -8.52 9.61
N TYR A 126 1.02 -8.19 8.33
CA TYR A 126 0.00 -8.38 7.29
C TYR A 126 -0.34 -9.86 7.10
N GLN A 127 0.67 -10.72 7.03
CA GLN A 127 0.47 -12.17 6.88
C GLN A 127 -0.27 -12.76 8.09
N GLN A 128 0.10 -12.35 9.31
CA GLN A 128 -0.60 -12.76 10.53
C GLN A 128 -2.06 -12.33 10.52
N LEU A 129 -2.33 -11.07 10.16
CA LEU A 129 -3.69 -10.54 10.04
C LEU A 129 -4.51 -11.33 9.00
N LYS A 130 -3.90 -11.66 7.85
CA LYS A 130 -4.53 -12.45 6.80
C LYS A 130 -4.81 -13.89 7.25
N LEU A 131 -3.91 -14.53 7.99
CA LEU A 131 -4.13 -15.86 8.54
C LEU A 131 -5.26 -15.87 9.57
N GLN A 132 -5.32 -14.87 10.46
CA GLN A 132 -6.43 -14.69 11.40
C GLN A 132 -7.77 -14.53 10.67
N TYR A 133 -7.77 -13.81 9.56
CA TYR A 133 -8.93 -13.63 8.72
C TYR A 133 -9.38 -14.93 8.04
N HIS A 134 -8.48 -15.64 7.37
CA HIS A 134 -8.83 -16.91 6.73
C HIS A 134 -9.31 -17.95 7.73
N ALA A 135 -8.71 -18.02 8.92
CA ALA A 135 -9.17 -18.89 10.00
C ALA A 135 -10.55 -18.49 10.55
N PHE A 136 -10.93 -17.20 10.45
CA PHE A 136 -12.28 -16.75 10.78
C PHE A 136 -13.28 -17.08 9.67
N SER A 137 -12.91 -16.84 8.41
CA SER A 137 -13.74 -17.13 7.24
C SER A 137 -14.04 -18.63 7.13
N SER A 138 -13.04 -19.50 7.34
CA SER A 138 -13.24 -20.96 7.29
C SER A 138 -14.18 -21.43 8.40
N LYS A 139 -14.08 -20.87 9.61
CA LYS A 139 -15.02 -21.14 10.70
C LYS A 139 -16.42 -20.65 10.37
N LEU A 140 -16.56 -19.56 9.61
CA LEU A 140 -17.86 -19.09 9.16
C LEU A 140 -18.47 -20.09 8.17
N GLU A 141 -17.69 -20.56 7.20
CA GLU A 141 -18.10 -21.52 6.17
C GLU A 141 -18.45 -22.90 6.75
N GLU A 142 -17.67 -23.38 7.73
CA GLU A 142 -17.97 -24.65 8.43
C GLU A 142 -19.25 -24.58 9.29
N ASN A 143 -19.62 -23.40 9.77
CA ASN A 143 -20.86 -23.17 10.53
C ASN A 143 -22.08 -22.82 9.64
N LEU A 144 -21.92 -22.80 8.31
CA LEU A 144 -23.00 -22.51 7.35
C LEU A 144 -23.64 -23.80 6.81
N VAL A 145 -24.23 -24.58 7.71
CA VAL A 145 -25.40 -25.43 7.44
C VAL A 145 -26.60 -24.73 8.09
N PRO A 146 -27.73 -24.57 7.37
CA PRO A 146 -28.31 -23.29 7.02
C PRO A 146 -29.13 -22.65 8.14
N PHE A 147 -29.29 -21.32 8.04
CA PHE A 147 -30.43 -20.46 8.40
C PHE A 147 -29.99 -19.13 9.02
N THR A 148 -30.06 -18.09 8.19
CA THR A 148 -30.46 -16.72 8.56
C THR A 148 -29.65 -16.01 9.66
N SER A 149 -28.34 -15.81 9.51
CA SER A 149 -27.67 -14.75 10.30
C SER A 149 -26.35 -14.24 9.71
N GLU A 150 -26.33 -13.73 8.47
CA GLU A 150 -25.16 -12.95 8.00
C GLU A 150 -24.87 -11.72 8.89
N LYS A 151 -25.90 -11.21 9.60
CA LYS A 151 -25.80 -9.98 10.41
C LYS A 151 -25.10 -10.16 11.76
N SER A 152 -25.15 -11.35 12.39
CA SER A 152 -24.51 -11.55 13.70
C SER A 152 -22.99 -11.70 13.58
N HIS A 153 -22.52 -12.37 12.53
CA HIS A 153 -21.10 -12.69 12.38
C HIS A 153 -20.24 -11.50 11.93
N LEU A 154 -20.78 -10.59 11.11
CA LEU A 154 -20.11 -9.34 10.76
C LEU A 154 -19.88 -8.45 11.99
N ASN A 155 -20.79 -8.51 12.97
CA ASN A 155 -20.69 -7.75 14.21
C ASN A 155 -19.54 -8.23 15.11
N ASP A 156 -19.19 -9.51 15.08
CA ASP A 156 -18.07 -10.04 15.87
C ASP A 156 -16.69 -9.75 15.26
N TRP A 157 -16.60 -9.61 13.93
CA TRP A 157 -15.40 -9.08 13.29
C TRP A 157 -15.18 -7.61 13.63
N SER A 158 -16.26 -6.80 13.65
CA SER A 158 -16.18 -5.36 13.96
C SER A 158 -15.67 -5.03 15.37
N LYS A 159 -15.62 -6.02 16.27
CA LYS A 159 -15.05 -5.90 17.62
C LYS A 159 -13.54 -6.25 17.67
N ARG A 160 -12.98 -6.80 16.59
CA ARG A 160 -11.57 -7.20 16.50
C ARG A 160 -10.73 -6.07 15.90
N THR A 161 -9.42 -6.20 16.13
CA THR A 161 -8.35 -5.28 15.73
C THR A 161 -8.58 -4.64 14.37
N SER A 162 -8.47 -3.31 14.30
CA SER A 162 -8.66 -2.57 13.05
C SER A 162 -7.67 -3.05 11.99
N VAL A 163 -8.17 -3.40 10.80
CA VAL A 163 -7.36 -3.87 9.65
C VAL A 163 -6.45 -2.76 9.12
N PHE A 164 -6.83 -1.51 9.36
CA PHE A 164 -6.15 -0.34 8.86
C PHE A 164 -5.52 0.47 9.98
N GLU A 165 -4.24 0.71 9.85
CA GLU A 165 -3.49 1.64 10.68
C GLU A 165 -3.50 3.03 10.05
N LYS A 166 -3.56 4.06 10.88
CA LYS A 166 -3.49 5.45 10.40
C LYS A 166 -2.06 5.76 9.97
N THR A 167 -1.88 6.21 8.72
CA THR A 167 -0.56 6.60 8.20
C THR A 167 -0.40 8.11 8.30
N ASP A 168 0.38 8.57 9.27
CA ASP A 168 0.74 10.00 9.39
C ASP A 168 2.16 10.33 8.89
N CYS A 169 2.95 9.31 8.50
CA CYS A 169 4.31 9.51 8.04
C CYS A 169 4.39 9.98 6.58
N ILE A 170 5.32 10.90 6.32
CA ILE A 170 5.74 11.30 4.98
C ILE A 170 7.21 10.93 4.84
N ALA A 171 7.56 10.19 3.81
CA ALA A 171 8.94 9.83 3.53
C ALA A 171 9.70 11.05 2.99
N PRO A 172 10.83 11.47 3.59
CA PRO A 172 11.61 12.60 3.10
C PRO A 172 12.01 12.47 1.64
N MET A 173 12.33 11.26 1.15
CA MET A 173 12.66 11.06 -0.26
C MET A 173 11.48 11.37 -1.21
N VAL A 174 10.25 11.16 -0.75
CA VAL A 174 9.02 11.49 -1.48
C VAL A 174 8.74 12.98 -1.41
N GLN A 175 8.97 13.60 -0.25
CA GLN A 175 8.84 15.04 -0.09
C GLN A 175 9.81 15.78 -1.04
N THR A 176 11.08 15.37 -1.07
CA THR A 176 12.09 15.91 -1.98
C THR A 176 11.68 15.76 -3.45
N LEU A 177 11.18 14.59 -3.85
CA LEU A 177 10.64 14.36 -5.21
C LEU A 177 9.56 15.38 -5.56
N ILE A 178 8.59 15.58 -4.67
CA ILE A 178 7.47 16.50 -4.90
C ILE A 178 7.99 17.95 -5.00
N ASP A 179 8.90 18.35 -4.11
CA ASP A 179 9.47 19.70 -4.11
C ASP A 179 10.29 20.00 -5.37
N GLU A 180 11.09 19.03 -5.84
CA GLU A 180 11.85 19.12 -7.09
C GLU A 180 10.93 19.15 -8.32
N MET A 181 9.88 18.31 -8.35
CA MET A 181 8.88 18.31 -9.41
C MET A 181 8.20 19.67 -9.59
N ARG A 182 8.02 20.44 -8.51
CA ARG A 182 7.45 21.79 -8.59
C ARG A 182 8.38 22.75 -9.33
N ARG A 183 9.70 22.61 -9.16
CA ARG A 183 10.72 23.44 -9.82
C ARG A 183 10.91 23.07 -11.29
N ILE A 184 10.60 21.84 -11.67
CA ILE A 184 10.79 21.32 -13.02
C ILE A 184 9.61 21.73 -13.94
N PRO A 185 9.87 22.19 -15.18
CA PRO A 185 8.83 22.46 -16.17
C PRO A 185 7.95 21.24 -16.43
N VAL A 186 6.64 21.46 -16.61
CA VAL A 186 5.63 20.38 -16.73
C VAL A 186 6.05 19.29 -17.73
N ARG A 187 6.53 19.69 -18.92
CA ARG A 187 6.99 18.80 -19.99
C ARG A 187 8.16 17.86 -19.61
N MET A 188 8.92 18.18 -18.57
CA MET A 188 10.08 17.39 -18.12
C MET A 188 9.78 16.52 -16.89
N ARG A 189 8.64 16.73 -16.22
CA ARG A 189 8.29 16.05 -14.98
C ARG A 189 8.20 14.53 -15.15
N GLU A 190 7.68 14.08 -16.29
CA GLU A 190 7.61 12.65 -16.60
C GLU A 190 8.98 11.98 -16.57
N SER A 191 9.93 12.52 -17.35
CA SER A 191 11.28 11.99 -17.44
C SER A 191 11.98 12.01 -16.08
N TYR A 192 11.73 13.06 -15.30
CA TYR A 192 12.23 13.16 -13.94
C TYR A 192 11.71 12.04 -13.03
N ILE A 193 10.39 11.84 -13.00
CA ILE A 193 9.75 10.77 -12.21
C ILE A 193 10.27 9.39 -12.65
N ARG A 194 10.39 9.17 -13.96
CA ARG A 194 10.91 7.91 -14.51
C ARG A 194 12.35 7.66 -14.06
N GLN A 195 13.18 8.71 -14.07
CA GLN A 195 14.55 8.62 -13.57
C GLN A 195 14.60 8.36 -12.06
N TRP A 196 13.80 9.07 -11.27
CA TRP A 196 13.69 8.86 -9.83
C TRP A 196 13.28 7.42 -9.50
N LYS A 197 12.32 6.87 -10.24
CA LYS A 197 11.90 5.46 -10.12
C LYS A 197 13.04 4.49 -10.41
N ARG A 198 13.82 4.73 -11.49
CA ARG A 198 15.01 3.92 -11.80
C ARG A 198 16.04 3.98 -10.67
N CYS A 199 16.26 5.16 -10.09
CA CYS A 199 17.14 5.33 -8.93
C CYS A 199 16.62 4.54 -7.71
N LEU A 200 15.31 4.52 -7.47
CA LEU A 200 14.71 3.72 -6.40
C LEU A 200 14.96 2.22 -6.59
N VAL A 201 14.77 1.69 -7.81
CA VAL A 201 15.07 0.29 -8.14
C VAL A 201 16.56 -0.02 -7.95
N LYS A 202 17.47 0.88 -8.37
CA LYS A 202 18.91 0.72 -8.15
C LYS A 202 19.27 0.66 -6.67
N ARG A 203 18.64 1.49 -5.83
CA ARG A 203 18.83 1.43 -4.37
C ARG A 203 18.34 0.11 -3.77
N ALA A 204 17.21 -0.41 -4.25
CA ALA A 204 16.72 -1.72 -3.83
C ALA A 204 17.67 -2.87 -4.24
N LEU A 205 18.21 -2.83 -5.46
CA LEU A 205 19.23 -3.79 -5.89
C LEU A 205 20.52 -3.67 -5.07
N ALA A 206 20.95 -2.45 -4.74
CA ALA A 206 22.10 -2.23 -3.86
C ALA A 206 21.84 -2.79 -2.44
N MET A 207 20.63 -2.64 -1.91
CA MET A 207 20.22 -3.27 -0.64
C MET A 207 20.32 -4.79 -0.71
N ILE A 208 19.79 -5.41 -1.78
CA ILE A 208 19.87 -6.86 -1.97
C ILE A 208 21.32 -7.33 -2.03
N LYS A 209 22.16 -6.66 -2.82
CA LYS A 209 23.58 -6.98 -2.96
C LYS A 209 24.33 -6.84 -1.65
N PHE A 210 24.10 -5.73 -0.94
CA PHE A 210 24.70 -5.50 0.37
C PHE A 210 24.34 -6.62 1.34
N VAL A 211 23.07 -7.06 1.39
CA VAL A 211 22.66 -8.18 2.23
C VAL A 211 23.34 -9.48 1.80
N GLU A 212 23.42 -9.78 0.51
CA GLU A 212 24.10 -10.98 0.01
C GLU A 212 25.58 -11.02 0.44
N ASP A 213 26.28 -9.90 0.31
CA ASP A 213 27.70 -9.80 0.66
C ASP A 213 27.91 -9.84 2.18
N GLU A 214 27.13 -9.06 2.94
CA GLU A 214 27.22 -9.01 4.42
C GLU A 214 26.74 -10.29 5.09
N THR A 215 25.89 -11.10 4.47
CA THR A 215 25.43 -12.37 5.05
C THR A 215 26.62 -13.26 5.40
N THR A 216 27.64 -13.31 4.54
CA THR A 216 28.86 -14.09 4.79
C THR A 216 29.64 -13.55 5.99
N VAL A 217 29.74 -12.22 6.09
CA VAL A 217 30.45 -11.54 7.20
C VAL A 217 29.71 -11.72 8.52
N ILE A 218 28.38 -11.60 8.53
CA ILE A 218 27.54 -11.74 9.73
C ILE A 218 27.59 -13.16 10.30
N ILE A 219 27.62 -14.18 9.43
CA ILE A 219 27.73 -15.58 9.85
C ILE A 219 29.08 -15.84 10.51
N ILE A 220 30.17 -15.24 9.99
CA ILE A 220 31.53 -15.46 10.48
C ILE A 220 31.84 -14.58 11.70
N GLN A 221 31.29 -13.37 11.76
CA GLN A 221 31.50 -12.38 12.81
C GLN A 221 30.17 -11.68 13.15
N PRO A 222 29.44 -12.16 14.18
CA PRO A 222 28.26 -11.46 14.66
C PRO A 222 28.71 -10.14 15.32
N SER A 223 28.63 -9.04 14.57
CA SER A 223 28.91 -7.70 15.08
C SER A 223 27.79 -7.20 16.00
N ASP A 224 28.11 -6.37 16.99
CA ASP A 224 27.14 -5.72 17.88
C ASP A 224 26.14 -4.79 17.15
N ASN A 225 26.43 -4.37 15.92
CA ASN A 225 25.58 -3.44 15.17
C ASN A 225 24.46 -4.14 14.39
N ASP A 226 23.24 -3.70 14.68
CA ASP A 226 22.00 -4.10 14.00
C ASP A 226 22.12 -3.97 12.46
N LEU A 227 21.69 -5.01 11.73
CA LEU A 227 21.78 -5.09 10.26
C LEU A 227 21.06 -3.91 9.60
N VAL A 228 19.90 -3.49 10.14
CA VAL A 228 19.15 -2.33 9.62
C VAL A 228 19.99 -1.06 9.71
N THR A 229 20.72 -0.85 10.80
CA THR A 229 21.59 0.34 10.97
C THR A 229 22.74 0.33 9.95
N ARG A 230 23.37 -0.82 9.72
CA ARG A 230 24.41 -0.96 8.67
C ARG A 230 23.87 -0.68 7.28
N LEU A 231 22.71 -1.26 6.95
CA LEU A 231 22.02 -1.01 5.68
C LEU A 231 21.67 0.46 5.49
N MET A 232 21.11 1.10 6.51
CA MET A 232 20.76 2.51 6.50
C MET A 232 22.01 3.38 6.25
N ASN A 233 23.13 3.09 6.92
CA ASN A 233 24.38 3.82 6.71
C ASN A 233 24.96 3.60 5.31
N ALA A 234 25.02 2.36 4.84
CA ALA A 234 25.58 2.00 3.54
C ALA A 234 24.80 2.61 2.36
N LEU A 235 23.48 2.71 2.49
CA LEU A 235 22.59 3.25 1.45
C LEU A 235 22.28 4.74 1.64
N ALA A 236 22.89 5.40 2.63
CA ALA A 236 22.62 6.79 3.02
C ALA A 236 21.12 7.05 3.24
N LEU A 237 20.45 6.13 3.95
CA LEU A 237 19.04 6.23 4.35
C LEU A 237 18.98 6.63 5.82
N TYR A 238 18.60 7.88 6.09
CA TYR A 238 18.56 8.40 7.47
C TYR A 238 17.19 8.25 8.15
N ASN A 239 16.15 7.91 7.38
CA ASN A 239 14.78 7.81 7.89
C ASN A 239 14.22 6.40 7.69
N MET A 240 13.51 5.90 8.69
CA MET A 240 12.85 4.60 8.60
C MET A 240 11.79 4.55 7.49
N SER A 241 11.10 5.66 7.23
CA SER A 241 10.10 5.73 6.15
C SER A 241 10.71 5.53 4.76
N ASP A 242 11.89 6.11 4.51
CA ASP A 242 12.66 5.90 3.28
C ASP A 242 13.20 4.46 3.22
N PHE A 243 13.71 3.96 4.35
CA PHE A 243 14.16 2.57 4.46
C PHE A 243 13.06 1.57 4.13
N THR A 244 11.85 1.72 4.69
CA THR A 244 10.69 0.88 4.38
C THR A 244 10.34 0.92 2.89
N ILE A 245 10.41 2.09 2.24
CA ILE A 245 10.15 2.18 0.79
C ILE A 245 11.18 1.37 0.00
N VAL A 246 12.47 1.52 0.30
CA VAL A 246 13.54 0.76 -0.39
C VAL A 246 13.42 -0.74 -0.09
N LEU A 247 13.15 -1.11 1.15
CA LEU A 247 12.96 -2.49 1.58
C LEU A 247 11.76 -3.15 0.89
N THR A 248 10.63 -2.46 0.78
CA THR A 248 9.47 -2.95 0.04
C THR A 248 9.81 -3.16 -1.44
N GLN A 249 10.60 -2.27 -2.06
CA GLN A 249 11.05 -2.51 -3.44
C GLN A 249 12.03 -3.69 -3.55
N ALA A 250 12.89 -3.88 -2.54
CA ALA A 250 13.78 -5.04 -2.49
C ALA A 250 13.00 -6.35 -2.37
N GLU A 251 11.99 -6.39 -1.51
CA GLU A 251 11.07 -7.53 -1.35
C GLU A 251 10.36 -7.88 -2.67
N LYS A 252 9.93 -6.87 -3.45
CA LYS A 252 9.33 -7.08 -4.77
C LYS A 252 10.30 -7.67 -5.79
N LEU A 253 11.58 -7.34 -5.71
CA LEU A 253 12.61 -7.83 -6.63
C LEU A 253 13.13 -9.21 -6.21
N LYS A 254 13.22 -9.46 -4.90
CA LYS A 254 13.67 -10.70 -4.28
C LYS A 254 12.81 -10.97 -3.04
N PRO A 255 11.80 -11.84 -3.13
CA PRO A 255 10.97 -12.20 -1.99
C PRO A 255 11.77 -12.83 -0.85
N GLY A 256 11.37 -12.57 0.40
CA GLY A 256 12.02 -13.07 1.62
C GLY A 256 13.11 -12.14 2.19
N MET A 257 13.36 -10.99 1.56
CA MET A 257 14.32 -9.99 2.05
C MET A 257 13.90 -9.42 3.40
N VAL A 258 12.62 -9.14 3.58
CA VAL A 258 12.10 -8.61 4.84
C VAL A 258 12.24 -9.63 5.97
N ASP A 259 11.85 -10.87 5.70
CA ASP A 259 11.92 -11.95 6.69
C ASP A 259 13.36 -12.19 7.13
N PHE A 260 14.29 -12.18 6.17
CA PHE A 260 15.72 -12.27 6.43
C PHE A 260 16.22 -11.09 7.28
N ILE A 261 15.94 -9.85 6.92
CA ILE A 261 16.45 -8.71 7.71
C ILE A 261 15.83 -8.72 9.12
N ALA A 262 14.57 -9.14 9.26
CA ALA A 262 13.89 -9.27 10.55
C ALA A 262 14.50 -10.36 11.45
N THR A 263 15.26 -11.35 10.94
CA THR A 263 15.98 -12.29 11.81
C THR A 263 17.21 -11.65 12.47
N PHE A 264 17.77 -10.60 11.86
CA PHE A 264 18.97 -9.92 12.33
C PHE A 264 18.69 -8.52 12.92
N SER A 265 17.43 -8.07 12.90
CA SER A 265 17.00 -6.78 13.44
C SER A 265 15.62 -6.85 14.07
N LYS A 266 15.47 -6.31 15.29
CA LYS A 266 14.19 -6.15 15.97
C LYS A 266 13.44 -4.85 15.60
N ARG A 267 14.00 -4.03 14.70
CA ARG A 267 13.42 -2.73 14.30
C ARG A 267 12.31 -2.86 13.25
N LEU A 268 12.12 -4.05 12.70
CA LEU A 268 11.15 -4.40 11.65
C LEU A 268 9.96 -5.18 12.20
#